data_AF-E6LK93-F1
#
_entry.id   AF-E6LK93-F1
#
_cell.length_a   1.000
_cell.length_b   1.000
_cell.length_c   1.000
_cell.angle_alpha   90.00
_cell.angle_beta   90.00
_cell.angle_gamma   90.00
#
_symmetry.space_group_name_H-M   'P 1'
#
loop_
_entity.id
_entity.type
_entity.pdbx_description
1 polymer ?
#
loop_
_entity_poly.entity_id
_entity_poly.type
_entity_poly.pdbx_seq_one_letter_code
_entity_poly.pdbx_strand_id
1 'polypeptide(L)' 'MMNKASESKNKIYAMPLLKNIGLQAMDRKEWNLLQCPVCNCKCFEMPQARVLKSLGYTGMCTECMLKHQFGAKGEDNAN' A
#
# COMPACT_ATOMS: atom_id res chain seq x y z
N MET A 1 2.03 -23.03 -26.21
CA MET A 1 2.40 -23.40 -24.83
C MET A 1 2.72 -22.11 -24.08
N MET A 2 1.95 -21.81 -23.03
CA MET A 2 1.98 -20.52 -22.32
C MET A 2 3.29 -20.37 -21.54
N ASN A 3 3.92 -19.19 -21.68
CA ASN A 3 5.17 -18.85 -21.01
C ASN A 3 5.02 -18.93 -19.49
N LYS A 4 5.87 -19.75 -18.88
CA LYS A 4 6.05 -19.93 -17.43
C LYS A 4 6.76 -18.69 -16.82
N ALA A 5 6.13 -17.52 -16.93
CA ALA A 5 6.55 -16.29 -16.24
C ALA A 5 5.59 -15.93 -15.10
N SER A 6 4.89 -16.93 -14.56
CA SER A 6 3.94 -16.74 -13.46
C SER A 6 4.68 -16.85 -12.12
N GLU A 7 4.55 -15.79 -11.31
CA GLU A 7 4.69 -15.78 -9.84
C GLU A 7 5.94 -15.20 -9.18
N SER A 8 6.55 -14.15 -9.74
CA SER A 8 6.99 -13.07 -8.83
C SER A 8 5.77 -12.19 -8.54
N LYS A 9 4.79 -12.73 -7.80
CA LYS A 9 3.64 -11.94 -7.33
C LYS A 9 4.23 -10.73 -6.59
N ASN A 10 3.98 -9.53 -7.10
CA ASN A 10 4.38 -8.29 -6.45
C ASN A 10 3.84 -8.31 -5.02
N LYS A 11 4.70 -8.69 -4.06
CA LYS A 11 4.36 -8.77 -2.64
C LYS A 11 4.20 -7.35 -2.14
N ILE A 12 3.01 -6.79 -2.26
CA ILE A 12 2.70 -5.42 -1.87
C ILE A 12 1.60 -5.43 -0.83
N TYR A 13 1.69 -4.53 0.14
CA TYR A 13 0.57 -4.21 1.02
C TYR A 13 0.26 -2.71 0.96
N ALA A 14 -1.01 -2.37 1.17
CA ALA A 14 -1.47 -1.00 1.21
C ALA A 14 -1.20 -0.36 2.59
N MET A 15 -0.64 0.83 2.57
CA MET A 15 -0.46 1.73 3.71
C MET A 15 -1.58 2.77 3.63
N PRO A 16 -2.51 2.79 4.60
CA PRO A 16 -3.61 3.75 4.56
C PRO A 16 -3.10 5.19 4.55
N LEU A 17 -3.59 6.00 3.61
CA LEU A 17 -3.24 7.41 3.48
C LEU A 17 -3.79 8.21 4.66
N LEU A 18 -2.95 9.09 5.23
CA LEU A 18 -3.38 10.00 6.29
C LEU A 18 -4.57 10.85 5.84
N LYS A 19 -4.60 11.31 4.58
CA LYS A 19 -5.71 12.13 4.05
C LYS A 19 -7.05 11.40 3.97
N ASN A 20 -7.05 10.06 3.87
CA ASN A 20 -8.28 9.27 3.74
C ASN A 20 -8.83 8.86 5.10
N ILE A 21 -7.96 8.70 6.10
CA ILE A 21 -8.40 8.39 7.46
C ILE A 21 -8.57 9.66 8.27
N GLY A 22 -7.55 10.50 8.36
CA GLY A 22 -7.49 11.66 9.25
C GLY A 22 -6.67 11.40 10.51
N LEU A 23 -6.58 12.40 11.39
CA LEU A 23 -5.75 12.37 12.60
C LEU A 23 -6.30 11.45 13.70
N GLN A 24 -7.56 11.02 13.64
CA GLN A 24 -8.14 10.05 14.59
C GLN A 24 -7.47 8.66 14.54
N ALA A 25 -6.71 8.38 13.49
CA ALA A 25 -5.83 7.21 13.47
C ALA A 25 -4.70 7.29 14.51
N MET A 26 -4.33 8.48 14.98
CA MET A 26 -3.28 8.65 16.00
C MET A 26 -3.73 8.17 17.40
N ASP A 27 -5.04 8.08 17.66
CA ASP A 27 -5.56 7.48 18.89
C ASP A 27 -5.34 5.96 18.93
N ARG A 28 -5.02 5.35 17.78
CA ARG A 28 -4.64 3.94 17.68
C ARG A 28 -3.16 3.82 18.00
N LYS A 29 -2.84 3.56 19.26
CA LYS A 29 -1.46 3.48 19.81
C LYS A 29 -0.48 2.60 19.01
N GLU A 30 -0.99 1.63 18.25
CA GLU A 30 -0.16 0.69 17.49
C GLU A 30 0.08 1.12 16.03
N TRP A 31 -0.47 2.24 15.59
CA TRP A 31 -0.32 2.74 14.22
C TRP A 31 0.80 3.77 14.15
N ASN A 32 1.79 3.53 13.30
CA ASN A 32 2.92 4.44 13.12
C ASN A 32 2.73 5.29 11.87
N LEU A 33 3.06 6.58 11.94
CA LEU A 33 3.10 7.42 10.76
C LEU A 33 4.42 7.20 9.99
N LEU A 34 4.32 6.97 8.69
CA LEU A 34 5.46 6.82 7.77
C LEU A 34 5.22 7.59 6.48
N GLN A 35 6.21 7.60 5.60
CA GLN A 35 6.09 8.15 4.25
C GLN A 35 6.01 7.03 3.21
N CYS A 36 5.14 7.21 2.21
CA CYS A 36 5.11 6.34 1.05
C CYS A 36 6.45 6.42 0.29
N PRO A 37 7.12 5.29 -0.02
CA PRO A 37 8.39 5.31 -0.74
C PRO A 37 8.26 5.75 -2.20
N VAL A 38 7.04 5.82 -2.74
CA VAL A 38 6.77 6.18 -4.15
C VAL A 38 6.44 7.67 -4.30
N CYS A 39 5.58 8.21 -3.42
CA CYS A 39 5.05 9.58 -3.55
C CYS A 39 5.32 10.48 -2.35
N ASN A 40 6.02 10.00 -1.33
CA ASN A 40 6.32 10.71 -0.07
C ASN A 40 5.11 11.17 0.76
N CYS A 41 3.87 10.83 0.38
CA CYS A 41 2.69 11.12 1.19
C CYS A 41 2.73 10.41 2.55
N LYS A 42 2.20 11.09 3.58
CA LYS A 42 2.04 10.54 4.92
C LYS A 42 1.01 9.40 4.92
N CYS A 43 1.40 8.24 5.43
CA CYS A 43 0.58 7.03 5.52
C CYS A 43 0.76 6.37 6.89
N PHE A 44 -0.08 5.39 7.20
CA PHE A 44 0.01 4.63 8.44
C PHE A 44 0.57 3.22 8.22
N GLU A 45 1.47 2.80 9.10
CA GLU A 45 1.88 1.41 9.32
C GLU A 45 0.98 0.79 10.37
N MET A 46 0.27 -0.30 10.01
CA MET A 46 -0.54 -1.07 10.94
C MET A 46 0.28 -2.24 11.53
N PRO A 47 -0.12 -2.84 12.68
CA PRO A 47 0.54 -4.03 13.21
C PRO A 47 0.69 -5.16 12.19
N GLN A 48 -0.34 -5.41 11.38
CA GLN A 48 -0.33 -6.43 10.33
C GLN A 48 0.68 -6.11 9.21
N ALA A 49 0.90 -4.82 8.91
CA ALA A 49 1.87 -4.38 7.91
C ALA A 49 3.31 -4.72 8.33
N ARG A 50 3.62 -4.66 9.64
CA ARG A 50 4.93 -5.06 10.17
C ARG A 50 5.21 -6.54 9.94
N VAL A 51 4.21 -7.40 10.13
CA VAL A 51 4.30 -8.83 9.84
C VAL A 51 4.57 -9.04 8.35
N LEU A 52 3.78 -8.41 7.47
CA LEU A 52 3.98 -8.51 6.02
C LEU A 52 5.36 -8.02 5.57
N LYS A 53 5.86 -6.93 6.15
CA LYS A 53 7.21 -6.42 5.90
C LYS A 53 8.29 -7.45 6.24
N SER A 54 8.14 -8.16 7.36
CA SER A 54 9.07 -9.25 7.74
C SER A 54 9.04 -10.45 6.77
N LEU A 55 7.92 -10.64 6.05
CA LEU A 55 7.74 -11.67 5.01
C LEU A 55 8.20 -11.21 3.61
N GLY A 56 8.84 -10.04 3.53
CA GLY A 56 9.38 -9.47 2.29
C GLY A 56 8.34 -8.77 1.42
N TYR A 57 7.25 -8.27 2.00
CA TYR A 57 6.30 -7.41 1.28
C TYR A 57 6.74 -5.94 1.32
N THR A 58 6.54 -5.24 0.20
CA THR A 58 6.79 -3.81 0.05
C THR A 58 5.54 -2.99 0.36
N GLY A 59 5.65 -1.99 1.22
CA GLY A 59 4.55 -1.08 1.53
C GLY A 59 4.42 0.04 0.49
N MET A 60 3.21 0.29 0.01
CA MET A 60 2.86 1.45 -0.82
C MET A 60 1.61 2.12 -0.25
N CYS A 61 1.45 3.43 -0.42
CA CYS A 61 0.18 4.06 -0.08
C CYS A 61 -0.95 3.47 -0.93
N THR A 62 -2.19 3.51 -0.44
CA THR A 62 -3.34 2.91 -1.15
C THR A 62 -3.43 3.35 -2.61
N GLU A 63 -3.20 4.63 -2.90
CA GLU A 63 -3.23 5.16 -4.27
C GLU A 63 -2.08 4.63 -5.14
N CYS A 64 -0.84 4.67 -4.66
CA CYS A 64 0.30 4.13 -5.39
C CYS A 64 0.16 2.61 -5.61
N MET A 65 -0.36 1.88 -4.63
CA MET A 65 -0.64 0.46 -4.75
C MET A 65 -1.67 0.20 -5.86
N LEU A 66 -2.75 0.98 -5.92
CA LEU A 66 -3.78 0.84 -6.96
C LEU A 66 -3.20 1.14 -8.34
N LYS A 67 -2.44 2.22 -8.49
CA LYS A 67 -1.77 2.57 -9.76
C LYS A 67 -0.74 1.52 -10.17
N HIS A 68 0.04 0.99 -9.24
CA HIS A 68 1.05 -0.03 -9.51
C HIS A 68 0.40 -1.36 -9.94
N GLN A 69 -0.68 -1.76 -9.29
CA GLN A 69 -1.33 -3.05 -9.53
C GLN A 69 -2.26 -3.03 -10.76
N PHE A 70 -2.92 -1.90 -11.02
CA PHE A 70 -3.98 -1.80 -12.03
C PHE A 70 -3.71 -0.78 -13.14
N GLY A 71 -2.65 0.02 -13.05
CA GLY A 71 -2.31 1.05 -14.04
C GLY A 71 -3.42 2.09 -14.21
N ALA A 72 -3.58 2.60 -15.44
CA ALA A 72 -4.65 3.54 -15.82
C ALA A 72 -6.07 2.97 -15.65
N LYS A 73 -6.23 1.64 -15.62
CA LYS A 73 -7.53 0.99 -15.44
C LYS A 73 -8.18 1.33 -14.08
N GLY A 74 -7.38 1.70 -13.08
CA GLY A 74 -7.90 2.15 -11.78
C GLY A 74 -8.51 3.55 -11.81
N GLU A 75 -8.09 4.40 -12.75
CA GLU A 75 -8.64 5.75 -12.95
C GLU A 75 -9.84 5.70 -13.90
N ASP A 76 -9.77 4.88 -14.95
CA ASP A 76 -10.83 4.75 -15.97
C ASP A 76 -12.17 4.20 -15.44
N ASN A 77 -12.15 3.49 -14.29
CA ASN A 77 -13.35 2.89 -13.66
C ASN A 77 -13.78 3.61 -12.37
N ALA A 78 -13.16 4.74 -12.03
CA ALA A 78 -13.48 5.49 -10.80
C ALA A 78 -14.58 6.55 -11.00
N ASN A 79 -15.12 6.69 -12.22
CA ASN A 79 -16.13 7.67 -12.62
C ASN A 79 -17.38 7.01 -13.20
#